data_AF-A0A7C1CG47-F1
#
_entry.id   AF-A0A7C1CG47-F1
#
_cell.length_a   1.000
_cell.length_b   1.000
_cell.length_c   1.000
_cell.angle_alpha   90.00
_cell.angle_beta   90.00
_cell.angle_gamma   90.00
#
_symmetry.space_group_name_H-M   'P 1'
#
loop_
_entity.id
_entity.type
_entity.pdbx_description
1 polymer ?
#
loop_
_entity_poly.entity_id
_entity_poly.type
_entity_poly.pdbx_seq_one_letter_code
_entity_poly.pdbx_strand_id
1 'polypeptide(L)'
;VYADEVRCLKPGQRIFREVLTLTGSRPSEAYHVGDSPAEDLAGAVASGLGGILIDSNQQDPYVNRSLRIAIVKSVADVPKAISMLS
;
A
#
# COMPACT_ATOMS: atom_id res chain seq x y z
N VAL A 1 0.30 6.71 14.07
CA VAL A 1 1.69 7.15 13.84
C VAL A 1 1.69 7.98 12.57
N TYR A 2 1.69 9.30 12.71
CA TYR A 2 1.77 10.22 11.57
C TYR A 2 3.23 10.47 11.21
N ALA A 3 3.50 10.82 9.94
CA ALA A 3 4.83 11.06 9.40
C ALA A 3 5.65 12.16 10.11
N ASP A 4 5.04 12.90 11.03
CA ASP A 4 5.69 13.97 11.82
C ASP A 4 6.40 13.45 13.09
N GLU A 5 6.05 12.28 13.62
CA GLU A 5 6.71 11.73 14.82
C GLU A 5 8.04 11.03 14.50
N VAL A 6 8.33 10.80 13.21
CA VAL A 6 9.54 10.13 12.75
C VAL A 6 10.17 11.04 11.71
N ARG A 7 11.17 11.83 12.13
CA ARG A 7 12.01 12.70 11.25
C ARG A 7 12.89 11.91 10.27
N CYS A 8 12.36 10.86 9.64
CA CYS A 8 12.98 10.15 8.54
C CYS A 8 12.15 10.45 7.29
N LEU A 9 12.64 11.40 6.51
CA LEU A 9 12.18 11.63 5.15
C LEU A 9 12.10 10.30 4.39
N LYS A 10 10.99 10.12 3.66
CA LYS A 10 10.92 9.26 2.49
C LYS A 10 12.16 9.53 1.58
N PRO A 11 12.70 8.54 0.85
CA PRO A 11 12.13 7.22 0.57
C PRO A 11 13.06 6.14 1.13
N GLY A 12 12.65 5.51 2.23
CA GLY A 12 13.33 4.32 2.73
C GLY A 12 12.31 3.25 2.99
N GLN A 13 12.45 2.09 2.33
CA GLN A 13 11.72 0.83 2.59
C GLN A 13 11.62 0.49 4.10
N ARG A 14 12.49 1.08 4.92
CA ARG A 14 12.48 1.03 6.39
C ARG A 14 11.15 1.46 7.01
N ILE A 15 10.40 2.41 6.44
CA ILE A 15 9.14 2.87 7.06
C ILE A 15 8.08 1.76 7.08
N PHE A 16 7.97 0.97 6.02
CA PHE A 16 7.01 -0.13 5.94
C PHE A 16 7.32 -1.24 6.94
N ARG A 17 8.61 -1.60 7.07
CA ARG A 17 9.05 -2.63 8.02
C ARG A 17 8.92 -2.17 9.47
N GLU A 18 9.17 -0.90 9.74
CA GLU A 18 9.00 -0.31 11.06
C GLU A 18 7.52 -0.31 11.47
N VAL A 19 6.63 0.11 10.55
CA VAL A 19 5.18 0.09 10.79
C VAL A 19 4.71 -1.33 11.10
N LEU A 20 5.12 -2.34 10.32
CA LEU A 20 4.76 -3.73 10.59
C LEU A 20 5.27 -4.23 11.95
N THR A 21 6.46 -3.80 12.36
CA THR A 21 7.02 -4.13 13.68
C THR A 21 6.20 -3.49 14.80
N LEU A 22 5.85 -2.21 14.65
CA LEU A 22 5.04 -1.46 15.60
C LEU A 22 3.61 -2.01 15.72
N THR A 23 3.02 -2.50 14.62
CA THR A 23 1.66 -3.05 14.61
C THR A 23 1.60 -4.56 14.89
N GLY A 24 2.75 -5.23 14.98
CA GLY A 24 2.84 -6.69 15.10
C GLY A 24 2.23 -7.45 13.90
N SER A 25 2.05 -6.77 12.77
CA SER A 25 1.39 -7.34 11.58
C SER A 25 2.39 -8.10 10.70
N ARG A 26 1.95 -9.20 10.10
CA ARG A 26 2.75 -9.88 9.08
C ARG A 26 2.70 -9.07 7.77
N PRO A 27 3.80 -8.93 7.02
CA PRO A 27 3.77 -8.28 5.70
C PRO A 27 2.68 -8.86 4.79
N SER A 28 2.49 -10.19 4.86
CA SER A 28 1.47 -10.93 4.11
C SER A 28 0.03 -10.66 4.55
N GLU A 29 -0.23 -9.84 5.56
CA GLU A 29 -1.58 -9.50 6.03
C GLU A 29 -1.85 -8.00 5.95
N ALA A 30 -0.88 -7.23 5.46
CA ALA A 30 -0.98 -5.79 5.38
C ALA A 30 -1.07 -5.32 3.91
N TYR A 31 -1.80 -4.22 3.71
CA TYR A 31 -1.83 -3.45 2.48
C TYR A 31 -1.41 -2.03 2.79
N HIS A 32 -0.56 -1.46 1.95
CA HIS A 32 -0.33 -0.01 1.92
C HIS A 32 -1.22 0.63 0.86
N VAL A 33 -1.74 1.81 1.15
CA VAL A 33 -2.63 2.56 0.27
C VAL A 33 -2.06 3.96 0.08
N GLY A 34 -1.89 4.39 -1.17
CA GLY A 34 -1.39 5.74 -1.49
C GLY A 34 -1.52 6.07 -2.97
N ASP A 35 -1.05 7.24 -3.38
CA ASP A 35 -1.21 7.81 -4.72
C ASP A 35 0.11 7.91 -5.51
N SER A 36 1.24 7.54 -4.90
CA SER A 36 2.55 7.50 -5.56
C SER A 36 2.91 6.09 -6.06
N PRO A 37 3.06 5.87 -7.38
CA PRO A 37 3.50 4.58 -7.91
C PRO A 37 4.84 4.10 -7.35
N ALA A 38 5.79 5.03 -7.15
CA ALA A 38 7.13 4.69 -6.68
C ALA A 38 7.19 4.56 -5.15
N GLU A 39 6.62 5.52 -4.41
CA GLU A 39 6.75 5.54 -2.95
C GLU A 39 5.77 4.59 -2.27
N ASP A 40 4.52 4.53 -2.75
CA ASP A 40 3.47 3.77 -2.09
C ASP A 40 3.35 2.37 -2.67
N LEU A 41 3.21 2.24 -4.00
CA LEU A 41 3.00 0.94 -4.61
C LEU A 41 4.29 0.11 -4.64
N ALA A 42 5.34 0.60 -5.31
CA ALA A 42 6.60 -0.14 -5.41
C ALA A 42 7.29 -0.29 -4.04
N GLY A 43 7.22 0.72 -3.18
CA GLY A 43 7.73 0.67 -1.82
C GLY A 43 7.08 -0.41 -0.95
N ALA A 44 5.75 -0.53 -1.02
CA ALA A 44 5.01 -1.57 -0.28
C ALA A 44 5.34 -2.98 -0.78
N VAL A 45 5.31 -3.18 -2.10
CA VAL A 45 5.61 -4.47 -2.74
C VAL A 45 7.04 -4.91 -2.42
N ALA A 46 8.02 -4.02 -2.52
CA ALA A 46 9.42 -4.30 -2.18
C ALA A 46 9.61 -4.64 -0.69
N SER A 47 8.68 -4.23 0.17
CA SER A 47 8.69 -4.50 1.61
C SER A 47 7.87 -5.75 1.99
N GLY A 48 7.30 -6.45 1.01
CA GLY A 48 6.49 -7.67 1.21
C GLY A 48 5.03 -7.41 1.60
N LEU A 49 4.56 -6.16 1.53
CA LEU A 49 3.15 -5.82 1.72
C LEU A 49 2.40 -5.93 0.39
N GLY A 50 1.06 -6.04 0.47
CA GLY A 50 0.23 -5.69 -0.68
C GLY A 50 0.21 -4.18 -0.91
N GLY A 51 -0.07 -3.76 -2.14
CA GLY A 51 -0.09 -2.33 -2.50
C GLY A 51 -1.36 -1.94 -3.24
N ILE A 52 -1.99 -0.85 -2.83
CA ILE A 52 -3.16 -0.28 -3.49
C ILE A 52 -2.84 1.16 -3.90
N LEU A 53 -2.77 1.39 -5.21
CA LEU A 53 -2.56 2.71 -5.78
C LEU A 53 -3.91 3.39 -6.03
N ILE A 54 -4.04 4.63 -5.59
CA ILE A 54 -5.16 5.51 -5.93
C ILE A 54 -4.73 6.36 -7.13
N ASP A 55 -5.37 6.15 -8.27
CA ASP A 55 -5.19 6.96 -9.48
C ASP A 55 -6.55 7.46 -9.94
N SER A 56 -6.77 8.77 -9.86
CA SER A 56 -8.04 9.40 -10.23
C SER A 56 -8.38 9.26 -11.72
N ASN A 57 -7.40 8.95 -12.56
CA ASN A 57 -7.59 8.65 -13.98
C ASN A 57 -8.03 7.21 -14.24
N GLN A 58 -7.96 6.34 -13.23
CA GLN A 58 -8.41 4.96 -13.34
C GLN A 58 -9.94 4.92 -13.52
N GLN A 59 -10.39 4.30 -14.61
CA GLN A 59 -11.82 4.11 -14.87
C GLN A 59 -12.33 2.82 -14.25
N ASP A 60 -11.65 1.71 -14.53
CA ASP A 60 -11.96 0.38 -13.99
C ASP A 60 -10.85 -0.08 -13.04
N PRO A 61 -11.16 -0.69 -11.88
CA PRO A 61 -10.13 -1.14 -10.96
C PRO A 61 -9.26 -2.24 -11.61
N TYR A 62 -7.95 -2.06 -11.55
CA TYR A 62 -6.99 -3.11 -11.89
C TYR A 62 -6.68 -3.93 -10.64
N VAL A 63 -6.65 -5.26 -10.76
CA VAL A 63 -6.32 -6.16 -9.65
C VAL A 63 -5.39 -7.27 -10.14
N ASN A 64 -4.31 -7.48 -9.40
CA ASN A 64 -3.40 -8.61 -9.58
C ASN A 64 -3.23 -9.35 -8.24
N ARG A 65 -3.88 -10.51 -8.11
CA ARG A 65 -3.85 -11.32 -6.89
C ARG A 65 -2.46 -11.90 -6.60
N SER A 66 -1.75 -12.36 -7.62
CA SER A 66 -0.42 -12.97 -7.47
C SER A 66 0.60 -11.97 -6.93
N LEU A 67 0.50 -10.70 -7.34
CA LEU A 67 1.35 -9.62 -6.86
C LEU A 67 0.75 -8.87 -5.65
N ARG A 68 -0.51 -9.16 -5.29
CA ARG A 68 -1.28 -8.47 -4.24
C ARG A 68 -1.38 -6.96 -4.47
N ILE A 69 -1.65 -6.57 -5.72
CA ILE A 69 -1.72 -5.18 -6.15
C ILE A 69 -3.12 -4.84 -6.64
N ALA A 70 -3.61 -3.65 -6.29
CA ALA A 70 -4.74 -3.03 -6.98
C ALA A 70 -4.45 -1.57 -7.38
N ILE A 71 -5.11 -1.11 -8.44
CA ILE A 71 -5.18 0.31 -8.79
C ILE A 71 -6.66 0.68 -8.81
N VAL A 72 -7.03 1.69 -8.03
CA VAL A 72 -8.40 2.13 -7.85
C VAL A 72 -8.54 3.63 -8.08
N LYS A 73 -9.75 4.09 -8.35
CA LYS A 73 -10.00 5.51 -8.61
C LYS A 73 -9.93 6.37 -7.35
N SER A 74 -10.37 5.83 -6.21
CA SER A 74 -10.53 6.58 -4.97
C SER A 74 -10.36 5.72 -3.73
N VAL A 75 -10.21 6.36 -2.57
CA VAL A 75 -10.18 5.69 -1.26
C VAL A 75 -11.45 4.87 -1.01
N ALA A 76 -12.60 5.31 -1.53
CA ALA A 76 -13.88 4.62 -1.36
C ALA A 76 -13.88 3.21 -2.00
N ASP A 77 -13.01 2.97 -2.97
CA ASP A 77 -12.90 1.70 -3.69
C ASP A 77 -11.99 0.69 -2.97
N VAL A 78 -11.22 1.14 -1.97
CA VAL A 78 -10.22 0.32 -1.26
C VAL A 78 -10.84 -0.94 -0.61
N PRO A 79 -11.97 -0.86 0.14
CA PRO A 79 -12.56 -2.06 0.73
C PRO A 79 -12.97 -3.11 -0.32
N LYS A 80 -13.45 -2.66 -1.48
CA LYS A 80 -13.81 -3.54 -2.60
C LYS A 80 -12.56 -4.20 -3.18
N ALA A 81 -11.48 -3.43 -3.39
CA ALA A 81 -10.21 -3.97 -3.88
C ALA A 81 -9.61 -5.03 -2.95
N ILE A 82 -9.63 -4.82 -1.63
CA ILE A 82 -9.15 -5.81 -0.64
C ILE A 82 -9.96 -7.11 -0.72
N SER A 83 -11.29 -7.00 -0.89
CA SER A 83 -12.16 -8.17 -1.09
C SER A 83 -11.85 -8.93 -2.38
N MET A 84 -11.38 -8.23 -3.42
CA MET A 84 -10.94 -8.82 -4.69
C MET A 84 -9.51 -9.37 -4.65
N LEU A 85 -8.74 -9.09 -3.59
CA LEU A 85 -7.36 -9.56 -3.41
C LEU A 85 -7.27 -10.77 -2.47
N SER A 86 -8.26 -10.94 -1.58
CA SER A 86 -8.45 -12.10 -0.70
C SER A 86 -9.05 -13.28 -1.46
#